data_AF-A0A434SBE2-F1
#
_entry.id   AF-A0A434SBE2-F1
#
_cell.length_a   1.000
_cell.length_b   1.000
_cell.length_c   1.000
_cell.angle_alpha   90.00
_cell.angle_beta   90.00
_cell.angle_gamma   90.00
#
_symmetry.space_group_name_H-M   'P 1'
#
loop_
_entity.id
_entity.type
_entity.pdbx_description
1 polymer ?
#
loop_
_entity_poly.entity_id
_entity_poly.type
_entity_poly.pdbx_seq_one_letter_code
_entity_poly.pdbx_strand_id
1 'polypeptide(L)'
;MAPAAIRFRKNRSGAAAVEFALVLPVLCVALFGIADGWSYVTSSMAMRAGVKTAANLLLAGGGDDTAVQAAALASWEKKPSDAAITVTRTYKCGTTVVTSSTTCAGSKVPSIYD
;
A
#
# COMPACT_ATOMS: atom_id res chain seq x y z
N MET A 1 67.90 1.33 39.91
CA MET A 1 66.50 1.73 39.62
C MET A 1 66.49 2.45 38.28
N ALA A 2 65.78 1.91 37.29
CA ALA A 2 65.45 2.64 36.05
C ALA A 2 63.94 2.47 35.82
N PRO A 3 63.17 3.55 35.60
CA PRO A 3 61.74 3.44 35.40
C PRO A 3 61.45 2.89 34.01
N ALA A 4 60.63 1.83 33.94
CA ALA A 4 60.11 1.33 32.68
C ALA A 4 59.10 2.36 32.11
N ALA A 5 59.49 3.05 31.04
CA ALA A 5 58.61 3.99 30.36
C ALA A 5 57.42 3.25 29.75
N ILE A 6 56.24 3.46 30.31
CA ILE A 6 54.98 2.91 29.81
C ILE A 6 54.69 3.58 28.47
N ARG A 7 54.93 2.87 27.36
CA ARG A 7 54.55 3.36 26.03
C ARG A 7 53.03 3.24 25.87
N PHE A 8 52.33 4.36 26.03
CA PHE A 8 50.92 4.47 25.66
C PHE A 8 50.78 4.19 24.15
N ARG A 9 50.28 3.00 23.80
CA ARG A 9 50.09 2.60 22.41
C ARG A 9 48.96 3.45 21.82
N LYS A 10 49.29 4.34 20.88
CA LYS A 10 48.32 5.20 20.17
C LYS A 10 47.29 4.32 19.45
N ASN A 11 46.10 4.21 20.01
CA ASN A 11 45.06 3.30 19.55
C ASN A 11 44.26 3.94 18.40
N ARG A 12 44.64 3.66 17.14
CA ARG A 12 43.93 4.17 15.94
C ARG A 12 42.50 3.63 15.84
N SER A 13 42.23 2.48 16.46
CA SER A 13 40.91 1.85 16.52
C SER A 13 39.90 2.68 17.32
N GLY A 14 40.36 3.45 18.31
CA GLY A 14 39.50 4.34 19.10
C GLY A 14 39.01 5.55 18.30
N ALA A 15 39.87 6.12 17.45
CA ALA A 15 39.49 7.23 16.57
C ALA A 15 38.45 6.79 15.53
N ALA A 16 38.66 5.62 14.91
CA ALA A 16 37.70 5.05 13.96
C ALA A 16 36.33 4.76 14.62
N ALA A 17 36.30 4.32 15.88
CA ALA A 17 35.05 4.10 16.61
C ALA A 17 34.30 5.42 16.88
N VAL A 18 35.02 6.52 17.18
CA VAL A 18 34.43 7.85 17.40
C VAL A 18 33.92 8.44 16.09
N GLU A 19 34.67 8.29 14.99
CA GLU A 19 34.24 8.71 13.66
C GLU A 19 32.98 7.97 13.22
N PHE A 20 32.91 6.65 13.44
CA PHE A 20 31.72 5.86 13.16
C PHE A 20 30.55 6.25 14.06
N ALA A 21 30.78 6.51 15.35
CA ALA A 21 29.75 6.96 16.27
C ALA A 21 29.10 8.31 15.87
N LEU A 22 29.83 9.17 15.15
CA LEU A 22 29.28 10.42 14.60
C LEU A 22 28.42 10.20 13.36
N VAL A 23 28.71 9.18 12.53
CA VAL A 23 27.94 8.86 11.31
C VAL A 23 26.75 7.94 11.60
N LEU A 24 26.87 7.09 12.62
CA LEU A 24 25.86 6.12 13.03
C LEU A 24 24.44 6.70 13.15
N PRO A 25 24.19 7.87 13.78
CA PRO A 25 22.84 8.40 13.95
C PRO A 25 22.16 8.70 12.61
N VAL A 26 22.89 9.28 11.65
CA VAL A 26 22.39 9.57 10.30
C VAL A 26 22.08 8.27 9.57
N LEU A 27 22.95 7.27 9.71
CA LEU A 27 22.77 5.96 9.10
C LEU A 27 21.56 5.21 9.68
N CYS A 28 21.34 5.30 11.00
CA CYS A 28 20.14 4.77 11.65
C CYS A 28 18.87 5.45 11.15
N VAL A 29 18.85 6.79 11.03
CA VAL A 29 17.69 7.52 10.49
C VAL A 29 17.40 7.11 9.05
N ALA A 30 18.43 6.97 8.22
CA ALA A 30 18.27 6.51 6.84
C ALA A 30 17.70 5.09 6.78
N LEU A 31 18.22 4.15 7.59
CA LEU A 31 17.74 2.77 7.62
C LEU A 31 16.30 2.65 8.11
N PHE A 32 15.96 3.33 9.21
CA PHE A 32 14.58 3.32 9.73
C PHE A 32 13.62 4.02 8.77
N GLY A 33 14.02 5.16 8.19
CA GLY A 33 13.22 5.85 7.18
C GLY A 33 12.94 4.99 5.95
N ILE A 34 13.92 4.19 5.50
CA ILE A 34 13.72 3.25 4.39
C ILE A 34 12.80 2.09 4.80
N ALA A 35 12.98 1.51 5.98
CA ALA A 35 12.16 0.39 6.45
C ALA A 35 10.69 0.81 6.63
N ASP A 36 10.44 1.93 7.29
CA ASP A 36 9.11 2.48 7.52
C ASP A 36 8.48 2.94 6.19
N GLY A 37 9.27 3.62 5.34
CA GLY A 37 8.83 4.03 4.01
C GLY A 37 8.44 2.84 3.12
N TRP A 38 9.21 1.76 3.14
CA TRP A 38 8.88 0.53 2.42
C TRP A 38 7.59 -0.11 2.93
N SER A 39 7.39 -0.17 4.24
CA SER A 39 6.17 -0.71 4.84
C SER A 39 4.91 0.07 4.42
N TYR A 40 5.03 1.39 4.29
CA TYR A 40 3.95 2.25 3.83
C TYR A 40 3.63 2.02 2.34
N VAL A 41 4.66 1.98 1.50
CA VAL A 41 4.49 1.74 0.05
C VAL A 41 3.86 0.39 -0.20
N THR A 42 4.34 -0.67 0.45
CA THR A 42 3.77 -2.02 0.29
C THR A 42 2.30 -2.09 0.71
N SER A 43 1.92 -1.45 1.82
CA SER A 43 0.52 -1.35 2.26
C SER A 43 -0.37 -0.66 1.22
N SER A 44 0.12 0.41 0.60
CA SER A 44 -0.60 1.13 -0.45
C SER A 44 -0.78 0.30 -1.73
N MET A 45 0.21 -0.52 -2.09
CA MET A 45 0.11 -1.42 -3.24
C MET A 45 -0.89 -2.54 -3.00
N ALA A 46 -0.91 -3.10 -1.78
CA ALA A 46 -1.87 -4.14 -1.41
C ALA A 46 -3.33 -3.63 -1.45
N MET A 47 -3.57 -2.40 -0.99
CA MET A 47 -4.90 -1.77 -1.12
C MET A 47 -5.30 -1.61 -2.59
N ARG A 48 -4.38 -1.12 -3.43
CA ARG A 48 -4.63 -0.95 -4.88
C ARG A 48 -4.87 -2.28 -5.58
N ALA A 49 -4.24 -3.37 -5.13
CA ALA A 49 -4.49 -4.71 -5.65
C ALA A 49 -5.96 -5.12 -5.40
N GLY A 50 -6.48 -4.90 -4.19
CA GLY A 50 -7.88 -5.14 -3.85
C GLY A 50 -8.86 -4.38 -4.76
N VAL A 51 -8.65 -3.08 -4.92
CA VAL A 51 -9.48 -2.23 -5.79
C VAL A 51 -9.39 -2.66 -7.25
N LYS A 52 -8.20 -3.03 -7.73
CA LYS A 52 -8.02 -3.51 -9.11
C LYS A 52 -8.73 -4.83 -9.36
N THR A 53 -8.75 -5.74 -8.37
CA THR A 53 -9.56 -6.95 -8.45
C THR A 53 -11.04 -6.62 -8.58
N ALA A 54 -11.58 -5.70 -7.76
CA ALA A 54 -12.97 -5.24 -7.90
C ALA A 54 -13.25 -4.69 -9.30
N ALA A 55 -12.40 -3.79 -9.79
CA ALA A 55 -12.56 -3.19 -11.11
C ALA A 55 -12.55 -4.25 -12.23
N ASN A 56 -11.61 -5.21 -12.17
CA ASN A 56 -11.54 -6.29 -13.15
C ASN A 56 -12.79 -7.18 -13.12
N LEU A 57 -13.34 -7.48 -11.94
CA LEU A 57 -14.57 -8.26 -11.82
C LEU A 57 -15.79 -7.50 -12.37
N LEU A 58 -15.88 -6.19 -12.12
CA LEU A 58 -16.95 -5.36 -12.68
C LEU A 58 -16.85 -5.26 -14.21
N LEU A 59 -15.63 -5.07 -14.74
CA LEU A 59 -15.37 -5.06 -16.18
C LEU A 59 -15.65 -6.42 -16.84
N ALA A 60 -15.46 -7.53 -16.12
CA ALA A 60 -15.84 -8.86 -16.57
C ALA A 60 -17.36 -9.11 -16.53
N GLY A 61 -18.16 -8.14 -16.08
CA GLY A 61 -19.62 -8.24 -16.00
C GLY A 61 -20.13 -8.81 -14.67
N GLY A 62 -19.34 -8.76 -13.60
CA GLY A 62 -19.75 -9.18 -12.26
C GLY A 62 -20.99 -8.43 -11.79
N GLY A 63 -22.13 -9.12 -11.67
CA GLY A 63 -23.42 -8.51 -11.33
C GLY A 63 -23.66 -8.29 -9.83
N ASP A 64 -22.93 -9.02 -8.98
CA ASP A 64 -23.11 -9.04 -7.52
C ASP A 64 -22.03 -8.21 -6.82
N ASP A 65 -22.42 -7.06 -6.29
CA ASP A 65 -21.53 -6.14 -5.58
C ASP A 65 -20.96 -6.73 -4.29
N THR A 66 -21.70 -7.62 -3.61
CA THR A 66 -21.22 -8.25 -2.36
C THR A 66 -20.10 -9.25 -2.65
N ALA A 67 -20.22 -10.01 -3.74
CA ALA A 67 -19.19 -10.92 -4.20
C ALA A 67 -17.94 -10.17 -4.69
N VAL A 68 -18.12 -9.07 -5.42
CA VAL A 68 -17.02 -8.20 -5.87
C VAL A 68 -16.29 -7.59 -4.66
N GLN A 69 -17.04 -7.08 -3.68
CA GLN A 69 -16.48 -6.51 -2.45
C GLN A 69 -15.70 -7.56 -1.65
N ALA A 70 -16.24 -8.78 -1.50
CA ALA A 70 -15.58 -9.88 -0.81
C ALA A 70 -14.28 -10.28 -1.52
N ALA A 71 -14.29 -10.40 -2.85
CA ALA A 71 -13.10 -10.72 -3.64
C ALA A 71 -12.03 -9.62 -3.57
N ALA A 72 -12.45 -8.36 -3.54
CA ALA A 72 -11.55 -7.21 -3.37
C ALA A 72 -10.89 -7.20 -1.98
N LEU A 73 -11.67 -7.44 -0.92
CA LEU A 73 -11.16 -7.55 0.44
C LEU A 73 -10.26 -8.77 0.64
N ALA A 74 -10.54 -9.88 -0.04
CA ALA A 74 -9.70 -11.07 -0.04
C ALA A 74 -8.36 -10.85 -0.76
N SER A 75 -8.34 -9.99 -1.78
CA SER A 75 -7.12 -9.64 -2.54
C SER A 75 -6.24 -8.59 -1.85
N TRP A 76 -6.75 -7.93 -0.80
CA TRP A 76 -6.01 -6.94 -0.03
C TRP A 76 -5.15 -7.63 1.04
N GLU A 77 -3.90 -7.92 0.70
CA GLU A 77 -2.93 -8.48 1.64
C GLU A 77 -2.63 -7.52 2.80
N LYS A 78 -2.52 -8.06 4.02
CA LYS A 78 -2.26 -7.31 5.26
C LYS A 78 -3.23 -6.13 5.48
N LYS A 79 -4.49 -6.28 5.08
CA LYS A 79 -5.50 -5.25 5.33
C LYS A 79 -5.66 -4.98 6.84
N PRO A 80 -5.87 -3.72 7.25
CA PRO A 80 -6.23 -3.40 8.63
C PRO A 80 -7.62 -3.92 8.99
N SER A 81 -7.93 -4.02 10.29
CA SER A 81 -9.19 -4.62 10.77
C SER A 81 -10.44 -3.84 10.38
N ASP A 82 -10.30 -2.54 10.14
CA ASP A 82 -11.32 -1.60 9.71
C ASP A 82 -11.31 -1.35 8.18
N ALA A 83 -10.58 -2.18 7.42
CA ALA A 83 -10.54 -2.09 5.96
C ALA A 83 -11.94 -2.29 5.36
N ALA A 84 -12.43 -1.24 4.70
CA ALA A 84 -13.69 -1.25 3.97
C ALA A 84 -13.47 -0.88 2.49
N ILE A 85 -14.16 -1.57 1.60
CA ILE A 85 -14.24 -1.25 0.17
C ILE A 85 -15.73 -1.09 -0.14
N THR A 86 -16.13 -0.01 -0.78
CA THR A 86 -17.54 0.19 -1.19
C THR A 86 -17.61 0.22 -2.70
N VAL A 87 -18.49 -0.60 -3.27
CA VAL A 87 -18.81 -0.55 -4.70
C VAL A 87 -20.09 0.26 -4.86
N THR A 88 -20.08 1.24 -5.75
CA THR A 88 -21.26 2.04 -6.09
C THR A 88 -21.41 2.01 -7.59
N ARG A 89 -22.62 1.71 -8.07
CA ARG A 89 -22.92 1.64 -9.49
C ARG A 89 -23.87 2.76 -9.86
N THR A 90 -23.52 3.51 -10.90
CA THR A 90 -24.43 4.43 -11.55
C THR A 90 -24.87 3.83 -12.87
N TYR A 91 -26.18 3.64 -13.06
CA TYR A 91 -26.73 3.13 -14.32
C TYR A 91 -27.10 4.30 -15.22
N LYS A 92 -26.79 4.20 -16.52
CA LYS A 92 -27.16 5.25 -17.49
C LYS A 92 -27.84 4.68 -18.74
N CYS A 93 -28.88 5.37 -19.19
CA CYS A 93 -29.45 5.23 -20.54
C CYS A 93 -29.01 6.45 -21.37
N GLY A 94 -27.99 6.30 -22.21
CA GLY A 94 -27.39 7.44 -22.92
C GLY A 94 -26.77 8.43 -21.94
N THR A 95 -27.26 9.68 -21.90
CA THR A 95 -26.81 10.71 -20.94
C THR A 95 -27.64 10.77 -19.65
N THR A 96 -28.68 9.96 -19.53
CA THR A 96 -29.60 9.99 -18.37
C THR A 96 -29.20 8.96 -17.33
N VAL A 97 -29.12 9.36 -16.05
CA VAL A 97 -28.92 8.44 -14.93
C VAL A 97 -30.25 7.78 -14.60
N VAL A 98 -30.24 6.45 -14.47
CA VAL A 98 -31.41 5.61 -14.26
C VAL A 98 -31.14 4.58 -13.15
N THR A 99 -32.16 3.79 -12.79
CA THR A 99 -32.00 2.63 -11.91
C THR A 99 -31.73 1.35 -12.69
N SER A 100 -31.21 0.32 -12.03
CA SER A 100 -30.89 -0.98 -12.64
C SER A 100 -32.08 -1.67 -13.32
N SER A 101 -33.30 -1.36 -12.88
CA SER A 101 -34.55 -1.93 -13.40
C SER A 101 -35.19 -1.10 -14.52
N THR A 102 -34.66 0.10 -14.81
CA THR A 102 -35.22 0.96 -15.85
C THR A 102 -34.82 0.43 -17.22
N THR A 103 -35.79 0.07 -18.06
CA THR A 103 -35.54 -0.32 -19.44
C THR A 103 -35.23 0.91 -20.30
N CYS A 104 -34.05 0.93 -20.91
CA CYS A 104 -33.72 1.92 -21.92
C CYS A 104 -34.49 1.62 -23.23
N ALA A 105 -34.62 2.61 -24.11
CA ALA A 105 -35.31 2.45 -25.39
C ALA A 105 -34.82 1.18 -26.15
N GLY A 106 -35.76 0.31 -26.53
CA GLY A 106 -35.48 -0.96 -27.20
C GLY A 106 -35.41 -2.21 -26.31
N SER A 107 -36.06 -2.22 -25.15
CA SER A 107 -36.16 -3.38 -24.24
C SER A 107 -34.80 -3.87 -23.71
N LYS A 108 -33.80 -2.98 -23.65
CA LYS A 108 -32.48 -3.28 -23.09
C LYS A 108 -32.35 -2.66 -21.71
N VAL A 109 -31.85 -3.43 -20.75
CA VAL A 109 -31.43 -2.90 -19.45
C VAL A 109 -30.20 -2.01 -19.62
N PRO A 110 -29.92 -1.09 -18.68
CA PRO A 110 -28.79 -0.19 -18.78
C PRO A 110 -27.49 -1.01 -18.74
N SER A 111 -26.70 -0.96 -19.82
CA SER A 111 -25.47 -1.76 -19.97
C SER A 111 -24.19 -0.98 -19.68
N ILE A 112 -24.30 0.33 -19.44
CA ILE A 112 -23.18 1.22 -19.17
C ILE A 112 -23.25 1.59 -17.69
N TYR A 113 -22.18 1.23 -16.97
CA TYR A 113 -21.95 1.58 -15.58
C TYR A 113 -20.90 2.69 -15.54
N ASP A 114 -21.12 3.72 -14.74
CA ASP A 114 -20.20 4.85 -14.49
C ASP A 114 -19.88 4.95 -12.99
#